data_AF-A0A5N7YD59-F1
#
_entry.id   AF-A0A5N7YD59-F1
#
_cell.length_a   1.000
_cell.length_b   1.000
_cell.length_c   1.000
_cell.angle_alpha   90.00
_cell.angle_beta   90.00
_cell.angle_gamma   90.00
#
_symmetry.space_group_name_H-M   'P 1'
#
loop_
_entity.id
_entity.type
_entity.pdbx_description
1 polymer ?
#
loop_
_entity_poly.entity_id
_entity_poly.type
_entity_poly.pdbx_seq_one_letter_code
_entity_poly.pdbx_strand_id
1 'polypeptide(L)'
;MEERLREVVRHIGPSTLAKSTSITNRRRWQTVATDVRTSTRVEDLSALLSAYPQYELYIIRGEVDPAKGQISPSYEEADLKLAAPEAGSR
;
A
#
# COMPACT_ATOMS: atom_id res chain seq x y z
N MET A 1 -8.56 1.65 9.99
CA MET A 1 -7.34 2.35 9.55
C MET A 1 -6.16 1.40 9.49
N GLU A 2 -5.80 0.75 10.60
CA GLU A 2 -4.63 -0.14 10.67
C GLU A 2 -4.67 -1.26 9.62
N GLU A 3 -5.81 -1.93 9.47
CA GLU A 3 -5.99 -3.01 8.48
C GLU A 3 -5.67 -2.57 7.03
N ARG A 4 -6.08 -1.35 6.65
CA ARG A 4 -5.80 -0.77 5.32
C ARG A 4 -4.31 -0.48 5.14
N LEU A 5 -3.64 0.03 6.18
CA LEU A 5 -2.18 0.19 6.16
C LEU A 5 -1.51 -1.17 5.91
N ARG A 6 -1.93 -2.23 6.61
CA ARG A 6 -1.37 -3.57 6.41
C ARG A 6 -1.60 -4.10 5.01
N GLU A 7 -2.76 -3.83 4.44
CA GLU A 7 -3.07 -4.19 3.06
C GLU A 7 -2.10 -3.53 2.08
N VAL A 8 -1.90 -2.22 2.19
CA VAL A 8 -0.94 -1.48 1.36
C VAL A 8 0.49 -2.00 1.57
N VAL A 9 0.88 -2.29 2.82
CA VAL A 9 2.20 -2.86 3.13
C VAL A 9 2.39 -4.24 2.51
N ARG A 10 1.36 -5.09 2.50
CA ARG A 10 1.39 -6.41 1.86
C ARG A 10 1.47 -6.30 0.34
N HIS A 11 0.73 -5.37 -0.26
CA HIS A 11 0.72 -5.11 -1.69
C HIS A 11 2.09 -4.65 -2.21
N ILE A 12 2.66 -3.60 -1.59
CA ILE A 12 3.96 -3.05 -2.00
C ILE A 12 5.11 -4.01 -1.63
N GLY A 13 4.98 -4.67 -0.47
CA GLY A 13 5.94 -5.61 0.06
C GLY A 13 6.96 -4.96 1.02
N PRO A 14 7.35 -5.67 2.10
CA PRO A 14 8.20 -5.13 3.15
C PRO A 14 9.64 -4.81 2.69
N SER A 15 10.13 -5.49 1.66
CA SER A 15 11.46 -5.23 1.08
C SER A 15 11.50 -3.91 0.31
N THR A 16 10.43 -3.60 -0.42
CA THR A 16 10.32 -2.38 -1.21
C THR A 16 10.15 -1.18 -0.30
N LEU A 17 9.27 -1.29 0.70
CA LEU A 17 9.08 -0.26 1.71
C LEU A 17 10.37 0.04 2.49
N ALA A 18 11.14 -0.99 2.84
CA ALA A 18 12.44 -0.79 3.49
C ALA A 18 13.47 -0.02 2.65
N LYS A 19 13.31 0.02 1.31
CA LYS A 19 14.21 0.77 0.41
C LYS A 19 13.70 2.17 0.11
N SER A 20 12.39 2.34 0.04
CA SER A 20 11.75 3.60 -0.39
C SER A 20 11.36 4.50 0.77
N THR A 21 11.20 3.97 1.99
CA THR A 21 10.78 4.74 3.17
C THR A 21 11.97 5.08 4.07
N SER A 22 11.77 6.03 4.98
CA SER A 22 12.76 6.34 6.03
C SER A 22 13.02 5.17 6.97
N ILE A 23 12.10 4.20 7.05
CA ILE A 23 12.25 2.98 7.86
C ILE A 23 12.93 1.91 7.02
N THR A 24 14.25 1.80 7.16
CA THR A 24 15.07 0.77 6.48
C THR A 24 14.89 -0.64 7.05
N ASN A 25 14.16 -0.79 8.15
CA ASN A 25 13.95 -2.07 8.80
C ASN A 25 12.84 -2.89 8.12
N ARG A 26 13.23 -3.79 7.22
CA ARG A 26 12.34 -4.77 6.58
C ARG A 26 11.52 -5.60 7.57
N ARG A 27 12.10 -6.01 8.70
CA ARG A 27 11.38 -6.83 9.70
C ARG A 27 10.22 -6.06 10.30
N ARG A 28 10.37 -4.75 10.54
CA ARG A 28 9.26 -3.90 11.02
C ARG A 28 8.09 -3.95 10.04
N TRP A 29 8.35 -3.73 8.75
CA TRP A 29 7.32 -3.83 7.72
C TRP A 29 6.70 -5.22 7.61
N GLN A 30 7.49 -6.28 7.80
CA GLN A 30 6.98 -7.64 7.84
C GLN A 30 6.02 -7.85 9.03
N THR A 31 6.39 -7.40 10.23
CA THR A 31 5.51 -7.45 11.41
C THR A 31 4.24 -6.63 11.19
N VAL A 32 4.33 -5.43 10.62
CA VAL A 32 3.15 -4.64 10.24
C VAL A 32 2.30 -5.38 9.20
N ALA A 33 2.87 -6.15 8.29
CA ALA A 33 2.09 -6.92 7.33
C ALA A 33 1.38 -8.13 7.95
N THR A 34 2.04 -8.86 8.86
CA THR A 34 1.59 -10.19 9.31
C THR A 34 1.03 -10.24 10.73
N ASP A 35 1.51 -9.39 11.63
CA ASP A 35 1.19 -9.48 13.06
C ASP A 35 0.06 -8.53 13.43
N VAL A 36 -1.18 -9.03 13.36
CA VAL A 36 -2.40 -8.27 13.67
C VAL A 36 -2.46 -7.75 15.12
N ARG A 37 -1.64 -8.29 16.04
CA ARG A 37 -1.58 -7.85 17.44
C ARG A 37 -0.69 -6.62 17.62
N THR A 38 0.17 -6.33 16.66
CA THR A 38 1.08 -5.17 16.71
C THR A 38 0.35 -3.92 16.23
N SER A 39 0.07 -2.96 17.10
CA SER A 39 -0.48 -1.66 16.66
C SER A 39 0.49 -0.93 15.74
N THR A 40 -0.06 -0.40 14.66
CA THR A 40 0.67 0.42 13.69
C THR A 40 0.96 1.79 14.30
N ARG A 41 2.21 2.27 14.15
CA ARG A 41 2.59 3.58 14.70
C ARG A 41 2.29 4.68 13.69
N VAL A 42 2.09 5.89 14.19
CA VAL A 42 2.00 7.08 13.33
C VAL A 42 3.28 7.25 12.48
N GLU A 43 4.43 6.84 13.01
CA GLU A 43 5.69 6.82 12.26
C GLU A 43 5.68 5.85 11.07
N ASP A 44 5.02 4.68 11.18
CA ASP A 44 4.85 3.74 10.05
C ASP A 44 4.04 4.41 8.95
N LEU A 45 2.92 4.99 9.33
CA LEU A 45 2.04 5.69 8.41
C LEU A 45 2.77 6.83 7.72
N SER A 46 3.41 7.72 8.48
CA SER A 46 4.12 8.87 7.95
C SER A 46 5.23 8.46 6.98
N ALA A 47 6.03 7.46 7.33
CA ALA A 47 7.08 6.94 6.46
C ALA A 47 6.52 6.31 5.17
N LEU A 48 5.39 5.60 5.26
CA LEU A 48 4.72 5.01 4.11
C LEU A 48 4.13 6.10 3.20
N LEU A 49 3.38 7.05 3.75
CA LEU A 49 2.77 8.15 2.99
C LEU A 49 3.81 9.08 2.38
N SER A 50 4.96 9.26 3.04
CA SER A 50 6.08 10.01 2.47
C SER A 50 6.64 9.36 1.20
N ALA A 51 6.58 8.03 1.08
CA ALA A 51 7.05 7.31 -0.10
C ALA A 51 5.93 7.02 -1.11
N TYR A 52 4.71 6.83 -0.63
CA TYR A 52 3.54 6.45 -1.42
C TYR A 52 2.30 7.28 -1.01
N PRO A 53 2.27 8.59 -1.34
CA PRO A 53 1.16 9.48 -0.97
C PRO A 53 -0.17 9.13 -1.67
N GLN A 54 -0.13 8.33 -2.74
CA GLN A 54 -1.33 7.86 -3.46
C GLN A 54 -2.25 6.97 -2.63
N TYR A 55 -1.76 6.41 -1.51
CA TYR A 55 -2.54 5.56 -0.61
C TYR A 55 -3.09 6.33 0.59
N GLU A 56 -2.83 7.64 0.70
CA GLU A 56 -3.22 8.45 1.86
C GLU A 56 -4.72 8.43 2.11
N LEU A 57 -5.51 8.74 1.08
CA LEU A 57 -6.96 8.81 1.18
C LEU A 57 -7.54 7.44 1.57
N TYR A 58 -6.99 6.38 0.97
CA TYR A 58 -7.40 5.01 1.25
C TYR A 58 -7.10 4.63 2.70
N ILE A 59 -5.88 4.87 3.18
CA ILE A 59 -5.49 4.48 4.54
C ILE A 59 -6.23 5.30 5.59
N ILE A 60 -6.35 6.61 5.41
CA ILE A 60 -6.96 7.52 6.39
C ILE A 60 -8.50 7.41 6.33
N ARG A 61 -9.09 7.70 5.17
CA ARG A 61 -10.55 7.79 5.01
C ARG A 61 -11.20 6.48 4.62
N GLY A 62 -10.47 5.57 3.96
CA GLY A 62 -11.07 4.37 3.36
C GLY A 62 -11.74 4.67 2.03
N GLU A 63 -11.45 5.84 1.45
CA GLU A 63 -11.97 6.30 0.17
C GLU A 63 -10.85 6.26 -0.86
N VAL A 64 -11.22 6.11 -2.14
CA VAL A 64 -10.31 6.22 -3.27
C VAL A 64 -10.83 7.29 -4.21
N ASP A 65 -9.91 8.07 -4.77
CA ASP A 65 -10.20 9.09 -5.77
C ASP A 65 -9.14 8.97 -6.90
N PRO A 66 -9.35 8.05 -7.86
CA PRO A 66 -8.41 7.82 -8.95
C PRO A 66 -8.18 9.07 -9.80
N ALA A 67 -9.17 9.96 -9.88
CA ALA A 67 -9.05 11.22 -10.63
C ALA A 67 -8.02 12.18 -10.00
N LYS A 68 -7.76 12.05 -8.69
CA LYS A 68 -6.71 12.79 -7.97
C LYS A 68 -5.45 11.97 -7.74
N GLY A 69 -5.35 10.77 -8.33
CA GLY A 69 -4.23 9.85 -8.11
C GLY A 69 -4.24 9.20 -6.72
N GLN A 70 -5.38 9.19 -6.03
CA GLN A 70 -5.57 8.52 -4.74
C GLN A 70 -6.22 7.16 -5.00
N ILE A 71 -5.46 6.07 -4.85
CA ILE A 71 -5.89 4.73 -5.25
C ILE A 71 -5.75 3.73 -4.10
N SER A 72 -6.43 2.60 -4.21
CA SER A 72 -6.25 1.46 -3.31
C SER A 72 -5.39 0.39 -3.99
N PRO A 73 -4.77 -0.52 -3.22
CA PRO A 73 -4.09 -1.69 -3.74
C PRO A 73 -4.93 -2.46 -4.76
N SER A 74 -6.20 -2.74 -4.45
CA SER A 74 -7.11 -3.40 -5.38
C SER A 74 -7.36 -2.61 -6.67
N TYR A 75 -7.37 -1.28 -6.62
CA TYR A 75 -7.52 -0.47 -7.82
C TYR A 75 -6.26 -0.56 -8.70
N GLU A 76 -5.07 -0.48 -8.11
CA GLU A 76 -3.80 -0.64 -8.83
C GLU A 76 -3.69 -2.03 -9.46
N GLU A 77 -4.08 -3.10 -8.75
CA GLU A 77 -4.13 -4.46 -9.30
C GLU A 77 -5.15 -4.61 -10.44
N ALA A 78 -6.31 -3.94 -10.36
CA ALA A 78 -7.32 -3.97 -11.40
C ALA A 78 -6.89 -3.21 -12.65
N ASP A 79 -6.27 -2.03 -12.48
CA ASP A 79 -5.72 -1.22 -13.56
C ASP A 79 -4.60 -1.96 -14.30
N LEU A 80 -3.69 -2.62 -13.56
CA LEU A 80 -2.64 -3.47 -14.13
C LEU A 80 -3.19 -4.63 -14.97
N LYS A 81 -4.29 -5.25 -14.52
CA LYS A 81 -4.97 -6.33 -15.26
C LYS A 81 -5.69 -5.82 -16.51
N LEU A 82 -6.22 -4.60 -16.48
CA LEU A 82 -6.87 -3.99 -17.64
C LEU A 82 -5.83 -3.50 -18.68
N ALA A 83 -4.67 -3.06 -18.20
CA ALA A 83 -3.55 -2.62 -19.03
C ALA A 83 -2.77 -3.79 -19.65
N ALA A 84 -2.83 -5.00 -19.07
CA ALA A 84 -2.44 -6.21 -19.76
C ALA A 84 -3.50 -6.48 -20.84
N PRO A 85 -3.18 -6.33 -22.14
CA PRO A 85 -4.10 -6.76 -23.15
C PRO A 85 -4.20 -8.28 -23.00
N GLU A 86 -5.32 -8.75 -22.47
CA GLU A 86 -5.94 -9.97 -22.96
C GLU A 86 -6.20 -9.72 -24.44
N ALA A 87 -5.13 -9.80 -25.23
CA ALA A 87 -5.16 -9.84 -26.67
C ALA A 87 -6.02 -11.04 -27.01
N GLY A 88 -7.29 -10.77 -27.26
CA GLY A 88 -8.29 -11.79 -27.41
C GLY A 88 -8.10 -12.62 -28.68
N SER A 89 -8.98 -13.62 -28.74
CA SER A 89 -9.39 -14.35 -29.94
C SER A 89 -8.33 -15.35 -30.42
N ARG A 90 -8.61 -16.63 -30.69
CA ARG A 90 -9.81 -17.28 -31.23
C ARG A 90 -9.60 -18.79 -31.14
#